data_AF-A0A7H0IFM0-F1
#
_entry.id   AF-A0A7H0IFM0-F1
#
_cell.length_a   1.000
_cell.length_b   1.000
_cell.length_c   1.000
_cell.angle_alpha   90.00
_cell.angle_beta   90.00
_cell.angle_gamma   90.00
#
_symmetry.space_group_name_H-M   'P 1'
#
loop_
_entity.id
_entity.type
_entity.pdbx_description
1 polymer ?
#
loop_
_entity_poly.entity_id
_entity_poly.type
_entity_poly.pdbx_seq_one_letter_code
_entity_poly.pdbx_strand_id
1 'polypeptide(L)'
;MTRTALFETHADDHGCGCVPAPAEPDSGTTADLMQARAIAAGLAEFGVGPVRWSAAYDHQAAAVVLRVDTARGLYALVIPDPGQSFPVHHRGERVGALDCRRTYGTADSYTAALFAAFLRDRAALEIPGRDACPRSESMV
;
A
#
# COMPACT_ATOMS: atom_id res chain seq x y z
N MET A 1 53.39 -2.51 53.65
CA MET A 1 53.48 -3.91 53.15
C MET A 1 52.09 -4.49 53.32
N THR A 2 51.29 -4.88 52.32
CA THR A 2 51.57 -5.25 50.93
C THR A 2 50.29 -4.97 50.14
N ARG A 3 50.42 -4.26 49.02
CA ARG A 3 49.37 -3.89 48.06
C ARG A 3 49.28 -5.01 47.04
N THR A 4 48.17 -5.75 47.01
CA THR A 4 47.92 -6.74 45.95
C THR A 4 47.17 -6.05 44.83
N ALA A 5 47.91 -5.71 43.76
CA ALA A 5 47.34 -5.39 42.47
C ALA A 5 46.90 -6.69 41.80
N LEU A 6 45.64 -6.76 41.38
CA LEU A 6 45.23 -7.63 40.29
C LEU A 6 44.83 -6.71 39.14
N PHE A 7 45.78 -6.55 38.22
CA PHE A 7 45.48 -6.27 36.82
C PHE A 7 44.82 -7.52 36.23
N GLU A 8 43.88 -7.30 35.31
CA GLU A 8 43.31 -8.20 34.29
C GLU A 8 41.78 -7.97 34.23
N THR A 9 41.13 -7.61 33.13
CA THR A 9 41.55 -7.36 31.74
C THR A 9 40.48 -6.42 31.17
N HIS A 10 40.87 -5.28 30.60
CA HIS A 10 39.94 -4.49 29.76
C HIS A 10 39.62 -5.37 28.56
N ALA A 11 38.44 -5.99 28.55
CA ALA A 11 37.86 -6.49 27.33
C ALA A 11 37.40 -5.25 26.54
N ASP A 12 38.26 -4.82 25.62
CA ASP A 12 37.85 -4.08 24.43
C ASP A 12 36.76 -4.92 23.76
N ASP A 13 35.49 -4.61 24.05
CA ASP A 13 34.36 -5.12 23.29
C ASP A 13 34.38 -4.35 21.97
N HIS A 14 35.23 -4.82 21.06
CA HIS A 14 35.20 -4.45 19.66
C HIS A 14 33.81 -4.82 19.13
N GLY A 15 32.87 -3.87 19.25
CA GLY A 15 31.50 -4.02 18.83
C GLY A 15 31.45 -4.63 17.45
N CYS A 16 31.07 -5.91 17.39
CA CYS A 16 30.77 -6.57 16.14
C CYS A 16 29.89 -5.63 15.34
N GLY A 17 30.28 -5.30 14.11
CA GLY A 17 29.46 -4.60 13.11
C GLY A 17 28.24 -5.42 12.66
N CYS A 18 27.65 -6.15 13.59
CA CYS A 18 26.40 -6.85 13.53
C CYS A 18 25.31 -5.77 13.32
N VAL A 19 25.06 -5.40 12.06
CA VAL A 19 23.87 -4.63 11.68
C VAL A 19 22.67 -5.37 12.28
N PRO A 20 21.87 -4.74 13.15
CA PRO A 20 20.70 -5.37 13.70
C PRO A 20 19.85 -5.93 12.56
N ALA A 21 19.53 -7.22 12.62
CA ALA A 21 18.59 -7.80 11.69
C ALA A 21 17.30 -6.96 11.76
N PRO A 22 16.73 -6.54 10.61
CA PRO A 22 15.48 -5.80 10.63
C PRO A 22 14.44 -6.61 11.40
N ALA A 23 13.77 -5.96 12.35
CA ALA A 23 12.74 -6.61 13.14
C ALA A 23 11.71 -7.26 12.20
N GLU A 24 11.33 -8.51 12.50
CA GLU A 24 10.29 -9.17 11.72
C GLU A 24 9.01 -8.32 11.77
N PRO A 25 8.33 -8.11 10.62
CA PRO A 25 7.07 -7.37 10.61
C PRO A 25 6.06 -8.11 11.49
N ASP A 26 5.27 -7.35 12.25
CA ASP A 26 4.25 -7.96 13.09
C ASP A 26 3.25 -8.75 12.22
N SER A 27 2.64 -9.78 12.83
CA SER A 27 1.70 -10.67 12.12
C SER A 27 0.49 -9.94 11.52
N GLY A 28 0.06 -8.83 12.12
CA GLY A 28 -1.02 -7.97 11.61
C GLY A 28 -0.61 -7.26 10.33
N THR A 29 0.56 -6.62 10.33
CA THR A 29 1.17 -5.98 9.16
C THR A 29 1.37 -6.98 8.01
N THR A 30 1.75 -8.23 8.32
CA THR A 30 1.87 -9.28 7.31
C THR A 30 0.52 -9.64 6.68
N ALA A 31 -0.53 -9.82 7.49
CA ALA A 31 -1.88 -10.09 7.00
C ALA A 31 -2.43 -8.92 6.15
N ASP A 32 -2.19 -7.69 6.59
CA ASP A 32 -2.59 -6.47 5.89
C ASP A 32 -1.86 -6.34 4.53
N LEU A 33 -0.58 -6.69 4.47
CA LEU A 33 0.19 -6.76 3.22
C LEU A 33 -0.36 -7.81 2.27
N MET A 34 -0.73 -8.99 2.78
CA MET A 34 -1.38 -10.02 1.98
C MET A 34 -2.70 -9.53 1.41
N GLN A 35 -3.52 -8.88 2.24
CA GLN A 35 -4.80 -8.31 1.80
C GLN A 35 -4.60 -7.23 0.74
N ALA A 36 -3.68 -6.30 0.93
CA ALA A 36 -3.38 -5.25 -0.04
C ALA A 36 -2.97 -5.84 -1.41
N ARG A 37 -2.16 -6.91 -1.41
CA ARG A 37 -1.76 -7.62 -2.63
C ARG A 37 -2.94 -8.37 -3.28
N ALA A 38 -3.82 -8.97 -2.50
CA ALA A 38 -5.02 -9.65 -3.01
C ALA A 38 -5.98 -8.65 -3.69
N ILE A 39 -6.21 -7.49 -3.06
CA ILE A 39 -6.98 -6.39 -3.66
C ILE A 39 -6.30 -5.93 -4.95
N ALA A 40 -4.98 -5.73 -4.94
CA ALA A 40 -4.23 -5.29 -6.11
C ALA A 40 -4.27 -6.29 -7.27
N ALA A 41 -4.23 -7.59 -6.98
CA ALA A 41 -4.40 -8.64 -7.97
C ALA A 41 -5.78 -8.56 -8.65
N GLY A 42 -6.84 -8.28 -7.87
CA GLY A 42 -8.19 -8.05 -8.40
C GLY A 42 -8.30 -6.82 -9.31
N LEU A 43 -7.40 -5.83 -9.19
CA LEU A 43 -7.40 -4.66 -10.08
C LEU A 43 -6.98 -4.99 -11.52
N ALA A 44 -6.37 -6.16 -11.76
CA ALA A 44 -6.00 -6.61 -13.10
C ALA A 44 -7.23 -6.74 -14.02
N GLU A 45 -8.38 -7.15 -13.48
CA GLU A 45 -9.67 -7.24 -14.19
C GLU A 45 -10.16 -5.87 -14.70
N PHE A 46 -9.61 -4.79 -14.14
CA PHE A 46 -9.96 -3.41 -14.47
C PHE A 46 -8.86 -2.65 -15.21
N GLY A 47 -7.82 -3.34 -15.69
CA GLY A 47 -6.73 -2.77 -16.50
C GLY A 47 -5.55 -2.23 -15.69
N VAL A 48 -5.45 -2.52 -14.40
CA VAL A 48 -4.28 -2.16 -13.58
C VAL A 48 -3.32 -3.35 -13.49
N GLY A 49 -2.29 -3.33 -14.34
CA GLY A 49 -1.26 -4.36 -14.35
C GLY A 49 -0.33 -4.31 -13.13
N PRO A 50 0.43 -5.38 -12.86
CA PRO A 50 1.29 -5.52 -11.67
C PRO A 50 2.41 -4.47 -11.56
N VAL A 51 2.84 -3.89 -12.68
CA VAL A 51 3.85 -2.82 -12.69
C VAL A 51 3.30 -1.48 -12.21
N ARG A 52 1.98 -1.32 -12.14
CA ARG A 52 1.31 -0.06 -11.79
C ARG A 52 0.93 0.03 -10.33
N TRP A 53 1.28 -0.95 -9.50
CA TRP A 53 0.95 -0.90 -8.08
C TRP A 53 2.08 -1.37 -7.19
N SER A 54 2.04 -0.90 -5.94
CA SER A 54 2.90 -1.39 -4.87
C SER A 54 2.11 -1.47 -3.57
N ALA A 55 2.42 -2.45 -2.73
CA ALA A 55 1.84 -2.59 -1.40
C ALA A 55 2.96 -2.57 -0.36
N ALA A 56 2.90 -1.63 0.58
CA ALA A 56 3.92 -1.46 1.61
C ALA A 56 3.33 -0.82 2.86
N TYR A 57 3.94 -1.10 4.01
CA TYR A 57 3.67 -0.37 5.25
C TYR A 57 4.12 1.09 5.10
N ASP A 58 3.27 2.02 5.49
CA ASP A 58 3.55 3.46 5.52
C ASP A 58 3.66 3.92 6.98
N HIS A 59 4.85 4.36 7.38
CA HIS A 59 5.10 4.83 8.75
C HIS A 59 4.36 6.12 9.09
N GLN A 60 4.02 6.97 8.11
CA GLN A 60 3.27 8.21 8.36
C GLN A 60 1.79 7.91 8.60
N ALA A 61 1.23 6.95 7.85
CA ALA A 61 -0.15 6.50 8.05
C ALA A 61 -0.28 5.46 9.19
N ALA A 62 0.85 4.92 9.66
CA ALA A 62 0.92 3.79 10.57
C ALA A 62 0.08 2.57 10.10
N ALA A 63 0.03 2.34 8.79
CA ALA A 63 -0.83 1.34 8.17
C ALA A 63 -0.25 0.82 6.85
N VAL A 64 -0.74 -0.34 6.39
CA VAL A 64 -0.42 -0.85 5.05
C VAL A 64 -1.19 -0.07 3.99
N VAL A 65 -0.49 0.29 2.91
CA VAL A 65 -1.05 1.09 1.82
C VAL A 65 -0.80 0.40 0.48
N LEU A 66 -1.87 0.23 -0.30
CA LEU A 66 -1.84 -0.11 -1.72
C LEU A 66 -1.77 1.17 -2.55
N ARG A 67 -0.65 1.40 -3.23
CA ARG A 67 -0.44 2.53 -4.13
C ARG A 67 -0.64 2.10 -5.56
N VAL A 68 -1.42 2.86 -6.33
CA VAL A 68 -1.69 2.63 -7.75
C VAL A 68 -1.25 3.85 -8.55
N ASP A 69 -0.36 3.63 -9.50
CA ASP A 69 0.13 4.64 -10.43
C ASP A 69 -0.85 4.85 -11.58
N THR A 70 -1.34 6.08 -11.70
CA THR A 70 -2.33 6.49 -12.68
C THR A 70 -1.83 7.66 -13.52
N ALA A 71 -2.45 7.92 -14.68
CA ALA A 71 -2.13 9.10 -15.48
C ALA A 71 -2.38 10.43 -14.72
N ARG A 72 -3.17 10.40 -13.63
CA ARG A 72 -3.45 11.54 -12.74
C ARG A 72 -2.53 11.56 -11.51
N GLY A 73 -1.55 10.66 -11.45
CA GLY A 73 -0.62 10.48 -10.34
C GLY A 73 -0.99 9.32 -9.41
N LEU A 74 -0.35 9.29 -8.25
CA LEU A 74 -0.42 8.16 -7.33
C LEU A 74 -1.67 8.24 -6.43
N TYR A 75 -2.49 7.19 -6.48
CA TYR A 75 -3.58 6.98 -5.53
C TYR A 75 -3.19 5.92 -4.51
N ALA A 76 -3.53 6.14 -3.25
CA ALA A 76 -3.18 5.28 -2.13
C ALA A 76 -4.45 4.82 -1.42
N LEU A 77 -4.72 3.51 -1.45
CA LEU A 77 -5.75 2.86 -0.65
C LEU A 77 -5.11 2.36 0.65
N VAL A 78 -5.58 2.85 1.79
CA VAL A 78 -5.10 2.40 3.10
C VAL A 78 -5.90 1.17 3.52
N ILE A 79 -5.22 0.16 4.05
CA ILE A 79 -5.85 -0.99 4.71
C ILE A 79 -6.15 -0.58 6.15
N PRO A 80 -7.43 -0.38 6.52
CA PRO A 80 -7.78 0.16 7.83
C PRO A 80 -7.93 -0.96 8.87
N ASP A 81 -8.21 -0.61 10.11
CA ASP A 81 -8.63 -1.61 11.11
C ASP A 81 -9.99 -2.24 10.75
N PRO A 82 -10.29 -3.46 11.24
CA PRO A 82 -11.62 -4.05 11.13
C PRO A 82 -12.73 -3.10 11.61
N GLY A 83 -13.82 -3.02 10.85
CA GLY A 83 -14.98 -2.14 11.12
C GLY A 83 -14.89 -0.74 10.49
N GLN A 84 -13.71 -0.33 10.00
CA GLN A 84 -13.52 0.96 9.36
C GLN A 84 -13.65 0.87 7.83
N SER A 85 -13.99 1.99 7.18
CA SER A 85 -14.00 2.11 5.72
C SER A 85 -12.59 2.35 5.17
N PHE A 86 -12.32 1.87 3.96
CA PHE A 86 -11.01 2.01 3.32
C PHE A 86 -10.80 3.44 2.81
N PRO A 87 -9.92 4.26 3.43
CA PRO A 87 -9.66 5.61 2.96
C PRO A 87 -8.79 5.61 1.70
N VAL A 88 -9.06 6.58 0.81
CA VAL A 88 -8.30 6.80 -0.41
C VAL A 88 -7.62 8.16 -0.35
N HIS A 89 -6.32 8.17 -0.60
CA HIS A 89 -5.48 9.35 -0.61
C HIS A 89 -4.94 9.62 -2.02
N HIS A 90 -4.75 10.89 -2.35
CA HIS A 90 -4.07 11.34 -3.57
C HIS A 90 -3.14 12.48 -3.17
N ARG A 91 -1.86 12.39 -3.57
CA ARG A 91 -0.83 13.38 -3.19
C ARG A 91 -0.73 13.63 -1.67
N GLY A 92 -0.96 12.59 -0.87
CA GLY A 92 -0.93 12.66 0.60
C GLY A 92 -2.24 13.13 1.24
N GLU A 93 -3.15 13.76 0.50
CA GLU A 93 -4.43 14.22 1.03
C GLU A 93 -5.51 13.15 0.90
N ARG A 94 -6.37 13.04 1.92
CA ARG A 94 -7.53 12.15 1.88
C ARG A 94 -8.58 12.71 0.93
N VAL A 95 -8.85 11.99 -0.16
CA VAL A 95 -9.80 12.40 -1.22
C VAL A 95 -11.13 11.65 -1.17
N GLY A 96 -11.25 10.65 -0.30
CA GLY A 96 -12.48 9.89 -0.07
C GLY A 96 -12.27 8.62 0.74
N ALA A 97 -13.25 7.72 0.67
CA ALA A 97 -13.18 6.36 1.15
C ALA A 97 -14.06 5.46 0.28
N LEU A 98 -13.81 4.16 0.28
CA LEU A 98 -14.68 3.19 -0.38
C LEU A 98 -15.97 2.98 0.43
N ASP A 99 -17.08 2.72 -0.26
CA ASP A 99 -18.39 2.44 0.34
C ASP A 99 -18.51 1.02 0.92
N CYS A 100 -17.40 0.47 1.42
CA CYS A 100 -17.38 -0.78 2.17
C CYS A 100 -16.56 -0.61 3.46
N ARG A 101 -16.79 -1.51 4.41
CA ARG A 101 -15.99 -1.62 5.64
C ARG A 101 -15.12 -2.86 5.59
N ARG A 102 -13.97 -2.81 6.25
CA ARG A 102 -13.13 -3.99 6.44
C ARG A 102 -13.82 -4.94 7.41
N THR A 103 -14.27 -6.08 6.94
CA THR A 103 -14.85 -7.15 7.76
C THR A 103 -14.31 -8.49 7.26
N TYR A 104 -14.41 -9.54 8.07
CA TYR A 104 -14.01 -10.89 7.65
C TYR A 104 -14.79 -11.40 6.42
N GLY A 105 -15.97 -10.85 6.14
CA GLY A 105 -16.78 -11.21 4.97
C GLY A 105 -16.57 -10.30 3.74
N THR A 106 -15.81 -9.22 3.86
CA THR A 106 -15.59 -8.31 2.73
C THR A 106 -14.58 -8.93 1.78
N ALA A 107 -15.04 -9.40 0.63
CA ALA A 107 -14.17 -9.99 -0.38
C ALA A 107 -13.16 -8.97 -0.94
N ASP A 108 -11.91 -9.38 -1.12
CA ASP A 108 -10.86 -8.52 -1.68
C ASP A 108 -11.16 -8.11 -3.13
N SER A 109 -11.81 -8.99 -3.90
CA SER A 109 -12.31 -8.68 -5.26
C SER A 109 -13.38 -7.60 -5.27
N TYR A 110 -14.27 -7.61 -4.26
CA TYR A 110 -15.28 -6.55 -4.10
C TYR A 110 -14.63 -5.21 -3.76
N THR A 111 -13.65 -5.22 -2.84
CA THR A 111 -12.86 -4.03 -2.52
C THR A 111 -12.08 -3.51 -3.74
N ALA A 112 -11.51 -4.41 -4.55
CA ALA A 112 -10.83 -4.06 -5.80
C ALA A 112 -11.79 -3.41 -6.80
N ALA A 113 -13.01 -3.94 -6.95
CA ALA A 113 -14.04 -3.38 -7.81
C ALA A 113 -14.45 -1.96 -7.38
N LEU A 114 -14.66 -1.75 -6.08
CA LEU A 114 -14.96 -0.43 -5.53
C LEU A 114 -13.80 0.55 -5.74
N PHE A 115 -12.56 0.10 -5.54
CA PHE A 115 -11.40 0.96 -5.75
C PHE A 115 -11.22 1.32 -7.23
N ALA A 116 -11.38 0.37 -8.15
CA ALA A 116 -11.37 0.65 -9.58
C ALA A 116 -12.49 1.61 -10.00
N ALA A 117 -13.70 1.47 -9.44
CA ALA A 117 -14.80 2.40 -9.64
C ALA A 117 -14.45 3.81 -9.13
N PHE A 118 -13.87 3.92 -7.94
CA PHE A 118 -13.38 5.18 -7.39
C PHE A 118 -12.35 5.85 -8.32
N LEU A 119 -11.39 5.10 -8.84
CA LEU A 119 -10.38 5.62 -9.75
C LEU A 119 -10.99 6.06 -11.10
N ARG A 120 -12.00 5.35 -11.63
CA ARG A 120 -12.71 5.75 -12.84
C ARG A 120 -13.51 7.03 -12.66
N ASP A 121 -14.22 7.17 -11.53
CA ASP A 121 -14.98 8.38 -11.19
C ASP A 121 -14.09 9.63 -11.22
N ARG A 122 -12.85 9.49 -10.75
CA ARG A 122 -11.83 10.56 -10.76
C ARG A 122 -11.05 10.68 -12.07
N ALA A 123 -11.47 10.00 -13.14
CA ALA A 123 -10.77 9.92 -14.43
C ALA A 123 -9.29 9.53 -14.30
N ALA A 124 -8.98 8.69 -13.31
CA ALA A 124 -7.65 8.14 -13.04
C ALA A 124 -7.45 6.77 -13.70
N LEU A 125 -8.53 6.06 -14.04
CA LEU A 125 -8.48 4.91 -14.94
C LEU A 125 -9.25 5.23 -16.22
N GLU A 126 -8.67 4.84 -17.35
CA GLU A 126 -9.37 4.85 -18.63
C GLU A 126 -10.49 3.82 -18.60
N ILE A 127 -11.61 4.15 -19.23
CA ILE A 127 -12.69 3.21 -19.45
C ILE A 127 -12.39 2.51 -20.77
N PRO A 128 -12.16 1.18 -20.78
CA PRO A 128 -12.04 0.45 -22.03
C PRO A 128 -13.28 0.72 -22.89
N GLY A 129 -13.09 1.37 -24.04
CA GLY A 129 -14.17 1.66 -25.00
C GLY A 129 -14.79 3.06 -24.96
N ARG A 130 -14.36 4.00 -24.09
CA ARG A 130 -14.92 5.37 -24.10
C ARG A 130 -14.33 6.27 -25.19
N ASP A 131 -13.14 5.94 -25.72
CA ASP A 131 -12.51 6.66 -26.84
C ASP A 131 -12.92 6.11 -28.22
N ALA A 132 -13.89 5.18 -28.28
CA ALA A 132 -14.41 4.63 -29.54
C ALA A 132 -15.57 5.45 -30.13
N CYS A 133 -15.74 6.71 -29.75
CA CYS A 133 -16.53 7.62 -30.59
C CYS A 133 -15.61 8.12 -31.71
N PRO A 134 -15.78 7.68 -32.97
CA PRO A 134 -15.06 8.30 -34.06
C PRO A 134 -15.40 9.79 -34.06
N ARG A 135 -14.36 10.62 -33.91
CA ARG A 135 -14.44 12.06 -34.11
C ARG A 135 -15.10 12.25 -35.48
N SER A 136 -16.32 12.77 -35.51
CA SER A 136 -16.97 13.15 -36.76
C SER A 136 -16.10 14.22 -37.42
N GLU A 137 -15.24 13.81 -38.33
CA GLU A 137 -14.60 14.72 -39.26
C GLU A 137 -15.72 15.37 -40.06
N SER A 138 -16.00 16.63 -39.71
CA SER A 138 -16.87 17.47 -40.51
C SER A 138 -16.20 17.64 -41.86
N MET A 139 -16.75 16.97 -42.87
CA MET A 139 -16.50 17.29 -44.28
C MET A 139 -16.98 18.73 -44.51
N VAL A 140 -16.03 19.61 -44.83
CA VAL A 140 -16.26 20.91 -45.47
C VAL A 140 -15.41 20.94 -46.73
#